data_AF-A0AAU4K931-F1
#
_entry.id   AF-A0AAU4K931-F1
#
_cell.length_a   1.000
_cell.length_b   1.000
_cell.length_c   1.000
_cell.angle_alpha   90.00
_cell.angle_beta   90.00
_cell.angle_gamma   90.00
#
_symmetry.space_group_name_H-M   'P 1'
#
loop_
_entity.id
_entity.type
_entity.pdbx_description
1 polymer ?
#
loop_
_entity_poly.entity_id
_entity_poly.type
_entity_poly.pdbx_seq_one_letter_code
_entity_poly.pdbx_strand_id
1 'polypeptide(L)'
;MSDLKVPPPPPSREEAAARWQALAAGEVIREAVHSWAASWVEDEVERGFAPLVFGALQYLHGFDLCQDPNRPGVVWHGISDEGKWIHSLDDIASGLARWQARCEPHDADPLAWPQTEDERLRALIQAREAEDGQG
;
A
#
# COMPACT_ATOMS: atom_id res chain seq x y z
N MET A 1 -20.44 2.21 27.87
CA MET A 1 -19.12 1.60 28.14
C MET A 1 -18.49 1.40 26.79
N SER A 2 -17.53 2.24 26.41
CA SER A 2 -16.80 2.03 25.16
C SER A 2 -15.94 0.80 25.34
N ASP A 3 -16.27 -0.28 24.65
CA ASP A 3 -15.32 -1.36 24.42
C ASP A 3 -14.14 -0.75 23.69
N LEU A 4 -13.07 -0.45 24.44
CA LEU A 4 -11.78 -0.10 23.86
C LEU A 4 -11.34 -1.32 23.06
N LYS A 5 -11.70 -1.34 21.79
CA LYS A 5 -11.34 -2.38 20.84
C LYS A 5 -9.83 -2.28 20.70
N VAL A 6 -9.11 -3.12 21.44
CA VAL A 6 -7.67 -3.25 21.33
C VAL A 6 -7.39 -3.52 19.85
N PRO A 7 -6.67 -2.63 19.17
CA PRO A 7 -6.50 -2.79 17.75
C PRO A 7 -5.59 -4.00 17.49
N PRO A 8 -5.75 -4.66 16.34
CA PRO A 8 -4.98 -5.85 16.05
C PRO A 8 -3.47 -5.53 16.02
N PRO A 9 -2.60 -6.49 16.42
CA PRO A 9 -1.17 -6.32 16.28
C PRO A 9 -0.82 -6.04 14.81
N PRO A 10 0.31 -5.36 14.53
CA PRO A 10 0.79 -5.18 13.17
C PRO A 10 0.90 -6.51 12.42
N PRO A 11 0.48 -6.60 11.15
CA PRO A 11 0.62 -7.83 10.38
C PRO A 11 2.08 -8.03 9.97
N SER A 12 2.45 -9.28 9.71
CA SER A 12 3.75 -9.63 9.17
C SER A 12 3.87 -9.24 7.69
N ARG A 13 5.10 -9.29 7.18
CA ARG A 13 5.37 -9.12 5.75
C ARG A 13 4.70 -10.21 4.92
N GLU A 14 4.74 -11.45 5.39
CA GLU A 14 4.10 -12.60 4.74
C GLU A 14 2.58 -12.43 4.70
N GLU A 15 1.97 -11.93 5.78
CA GLU A 15 0.52 -11.68 5.83
C GLU A 15 0.11 -10.59 4.83
N ALA A 16 0.86 -9.49 4.76
CA ALA A 16 0.62 -8.44 3.78
C ALA A 16 0.79 -8.95 2.34
N ALA A 17 1.84 -9.74 2.07
CA ALA A 17 2.09 -10.35 0.76
C ALA A 17 0.96 -11.30 0.34
N ALA A 18 0.49 -12.15 1.26
CA ALA A 18 -0.58 -13.10 0.99
C ALA A 18 -1.90 -12.39 0.65
N ARG A 19 -2.24 -11.31 1.36
CA ARG A 19 -3.44 -10.49 1.06
C ARG A 19 -3.34 -9.81 -0.29
N TRP A 20 -2.18 -9.25 -0.62
CA TRP A 20 -1.92 -8.63 -1.91
C TRP A 20 -2.03 -9.65 -3.05
N GLN A 21 -1.43 -10.83 -2.89
CA GLN A 21 -1.47 -11.91 -3.87
C GLN A 21 -2.92 -12.39 -4.11
N ALA A 22 -3.68 -12.63 -3.04
CA ALA A 22 -5.08 -13.04 -3.15
C ALA A 22 -5.92 -11.98 -3.90
N LEU A 23 -5.66 -10.69 -3.66
CA LEU A 23 -6.34 -9.60 -4.38
C LEU A 23 -5.96 -9.60 -5.87
N ALA A 24 -4.67 -9.71 -6.18
CA ALA A 24 -4.18 -9.74 -7.55
C ALA A 24 -4.75 -10.94 -8.33
N ALA A 25 -4.94 -12.08 -7.67
CA ALA A 25 -5.55 -13.27 -8.22
C ALA A 25 -7.10 -13.19 -8.32
N GLY A 26 -7.72 -12.15 -7.79
CA GLY A 26 -9.18 -12.01 -7.74
C GLY A 26 -9.88 -12.95 -6.75
N GLU A 27 -9.13 -13.54 -5.81
CA GLU A 27 -9.65 -14.46 -4.79
C GLU A 27 -10.31 -13.73 -3.62
N VAL A 28 -9.93 -12.47 -3.40
CA VAL A 28 -10.56 -11.55 -2.45
C VAL A 28 -10.91 -10.23 -3.13
N ILE A 29 -11.96 -9.57 -2.65
CA ILE A 29 -12.43 -8.27 -3.17
C ILE A 29 -11.65 -7.10 -2.57
N ARG A 30 -11.65 -5.96 -3.26
CA ARG A 30 -10.89 -4.75 -2.89
C ARG A 30 -11.33 -4.19 -1.54
N GLU A 31 -12.63 -4.16 -1.30
CA GLU A 31 -13.28 -3.65 -0.08
C GLU A 31 -12.85 -4.44 1.15
N ALA A 32 -12.68 -5.75 1.02
CA ALA A 32 -12.25 -6.63 2.10
C ALA A 32 -10.77 -6.38 2.46
N VAL A 33 -9.93 -6.14 1.45
CA VAL A 33 -8.51 -5.82 1.63
C VAL A 33 -8.32 -4.42 2.19
N HIS A 34 -9.09 -3.44 1.69
CA HIS A 34 -9.17 -2.09 2.25
C HIS A 34 -9.56 -2.13 3.72
N SER A 35 -10.68 -2.77 4.05
CA SER A 35 -11.19 -2.85 5.43
C SER A 35 -10.18 -3.52 6.37
N TRP A 36 -9.47 -4.52 5.88
CA TRP A 36 -8.37 -5.15 6.61
C TRP A 36 -7.26 -4.13 6.86
N ALA A 37 -6.70 -3.52 5.80
CA ALA A 37 -5.58 -2.57 5.90
C ALA A 37 -5.91 -1.30 6.72
N ALA A 38 -7.14 -0.78 6.62
CA ALA A 38 -7.61 0.42 7.31
C ALA A 38 -7.42 0.35 8.84
N SER A 39 -7.49 -0.87 9.41
CA SER A 39 -7.27 -1.11 10.85
C SER A 39 -5.88 -0.68 11.38
N TRP A 40 -4.93 -0.45 10.46
CA TRP A 40 -3.56 -0.04 10.76
C TRP A 40 -3.16 1.28 10.10
N VAL A 41 -3.82 1.70 9.02
CA VAL A 41 -3.46 2.90 8.24
C VAL A 41 -4.23 4.14 8.70
N GLU A 42 -5.48 3.98 9.14
CA GLU A 42 -6.33 5.12 9.54
C GLU A 42 -6.17 5.52 11.01
N ASP A 43 -5.54 4.66 11.82
CA ASP A 43 -5.32 4.93 13.24
C ASP A 43 -3.97 5.64 13.44
N GLU A 44 -3.99 6.80 14.11
CA GLU A 44 -2.81 7.67 14.32
C GLU A 44 -1.81 7.10 15.35
N VAL A 45 -2.06 5.91 15.89
CA VAL A 45 -1.16 5.27 16.85
C VAL A 45 0.09 4.77 16.12
N GLU A 46 1.26 5.32 16.47
CA GLU A 46 2.55 4.74 16.07
C GLU A 46 2.65 3.28 16.54
N ARG A 47 2.62 2.33 15.60
CA ARG A 47 2.69 0.88 15.92
C ARG A 47 4.04 0.23 15.62
N GLY A 48 5.08 1.03 15.39
CA GLY A 48 6.44 0.53 15.13
C GLY A 48 6.51 -0.42 13.93
N PHE A 49 5.74 -0.15 12.87
CA PHE A 49 5.74 -0.96 11.66
C PHE A 49 7.13 -0.98 11.03
N ALA A 50 7.54 -2.13 10.52
CA ALA A 50 8.65 -2.15 9.57
C ALA A 50 8.28 -1.27 8.36
N PRO A 51 9.20 -0.40 7.88
CA PRO A 51 8.96 0.51 6.75
C PRO A 51 8.23 -0.10 5.55
N LEU A 52 8.60 -1.32 5.17
CA LEU A 52 8.01 -2.06 4.05
C LEU A 52 6.61 -2.63 4.33
N VAL A 53 6.34 -3.03 5.57
CA VAL A 53 5.01 -3.52 5.98
C VAL A 53 4.02 -2.36 5.92
N PHE A 54 4.39 -1.19 6.48
CA PHE A 54 3.54 -0.01 6.39
C PHE A 54 3.29 0.41 4.95
N GLY A 55 4.33 0.39 4.09
CA GLY A 55 4.16 0.64 2.66
C GLY A 55 3.19 -0.33 1.98
N ALA A 56 3.26 -1.62 2.29
CA ALA A 56 2.31 -2.60 1.77
C ALA A 56 0.87 -2.31 2.23
N LEU A 57 0.69 -1.95 3.50
CA LEU A 57 -0.62 -1.60 4.04
C LEU A 57 -1.22 -0.37 3.37
N GLN A 58 -0.41 0.66 3.10
CA GLN A 58 -0.87 1.83 2.35
C GLN A 58 -1.34 1.48 0.92
N TYR A 59 -0.60 0.62 0.21
CA TYR A 59 -1.04 0.13 -1.10
C TYR A 59 -2.36 -0.64 -1.01
N LEU A 60 -2.45 -1.60 -0.08
CA LEU A 60 -3.64 -2.43 0.12
C LEU A 60 -4.86 -1.61 0.52
N HIS A 61 -4.67 -0.57 1.33
CA HIS A 61 -5.70 0.39 1.70
C HIS A 61 -6.19 1.24 0.53
N GLY A 62 -5.33 1.53 -0.46
CA GLY A 62 -5.65 2.37 -1.61
C GLY A 62 -6.12 1.62 -2.87
N PHE A 63 -6.11 0.29 -2.90
CA PHE A 63 -6.51 -0.45 -4.11
C PHE A 63 -8.01 -0.44 -4.39
N ASP A 64 -8.84 -0.03 -3.43
CA ASP A 64 -10.26 0.22 -3.63
C ASP A 64 -10.53 1.68 -4.07
N LEU A 65 -9.51 2.48 -4.38
CA LEU A 65 -9.74 3.84 -4.87
C LEU A 65 -10.37 3.83 -6.27
N CYS A 66 -11.48 4.55 -6.37
CA CYS A 66 -12.23 4.84 -7.59
C CYS A 66 -11.98 6.28 -8.04
N GLN A 67 -12.08 6.50 -9.36
CA GLN A 67 -12.09 7.84 -9.95
C GLN A 67 -13.50 8.22 -10.43
N ASP A 68 -13.87 9.49 -10.25
CA ASP A 68 -15.19 10.01 -10.64
C ASP A 68 -15.19 10.23 -12.14
N PRO A 69 -16.01 9.50 -12.91
CA PRO A 69 -16.03 9.66 -14.36
C PRO A 69 -16.50 11.07 -14.77
N ASN A 70 -17.24 11.77 -13.91
CA ASN A 70 -17.78 13.10 -14.17
C ASN A 70 -16.91 14.23 -13.57
N ARG A 71 -15.99 13.91 -12.66
CA ARG A 71 -15.10 14.88 -12.00
C ARG A 71 -13.66 14.37 -11.97
N PRO A 72 -12.93 14.49 -13.10
CA PRO A 72 -11.52 14.08 -13.17
C PRO A 72 -10.70 14.78 -12.08
N GLY A 73 -10.12 13.99 -11.17
CA GLY A 73 -9.34 14.48 -10.03
C GLY A 73 -9.96 14.21 -8.66
N VAL A 74 -11.24 13.79 -8.62
CA VAL A 74 -11.87 13.30 -7.38
C VAL A 74 -11.67 11.80 -7.27
N VAL A 75 -11.13 11.35 -6.13
CA VAL A 75 -10.93 9.94 -5.76
C VAL A 75 -11.60 9.64 -4.43
N TRP A 76 -12.12 8.43 -4.27
CA TRP A 76 -12.71 7.93 -3.03
C TRP A 76 -12.54 6.41 -2.92
N HIS A 77 -12.64 5.88 -1.70
CA HIS A 77 -12.77 4.46 -1.44
C HIS A 77 -14.12 3.97 -1.97
N GLY A 78 -14.09 3.23 -3.08
CA GLY A 78 -15.27 2.78 -3.78
C GLY A 78 -15.73 1.40 -3.33
N ILE A 79 -16.99 1.09 -3.62
CA ILE A 79 -17.50 -0.28 -3.63
C ILE A 79 -17.74 -0.71 -5.07
N SER A 80 -17.81 -2.02 -5.27
CA SER A 80 -18.08 -2.64 -6.57
C SER A 80 -19.28 -1.98 -7.27
N ASP A 81 -19.12 -1.74 -8.57
CA ASP A 81 -20.11 -1.13 -9.47
C ASP A 81 -20.40 0.38 -9.28
N GLU A 82 -19.73 1.09 -8.36
CA GLU A 82 -19.94 2.54 -8.15
C GLU A 82 -18.98 3.46 -8.91
N GLY A 83 -17.89 2.92 -9.47
CA GLY A 83 -16.88 3.72 -10.15
C GLY A 83 -15.87 2.90 -10.93
N LYS A 84 -14.95 3.60 -11.59
CA LYS A 84 -13.81 2.96 -12.26
C LYS A 84 -12.63 2.90 -11.29
N TRP A 85 -12.17 1.69 -11.00
CA TRP A 85 -10.95 1.48 -10.20
C TRP A 85 -9.75 2.17 -10.84
N ILE A 86 -8.93 2.84 -10.02
CA ILE A 86 -7.69 3.48 -10.46
C ILE A 86 -6.66 2.43 -10.89
N HIS A 87 -6.57 1.32 -10.13
CA HIS A 87 -5.61 0.25 -10.37
C HIS A 87 -6.29 -0.97 -10.99
N SER A 88 -5.82 -1.42 -12.15
CA SER A 88 -6.20 -2.73 -12.70
C SER A 88 -5.62 -3.87 -11.86
N LEU A 89 -6.12 -5.11 -12.03
CA LEU A 89 -5.53 -6.28 -11.36
C LEU A 89 -4.07 -6.50 -11.78
N ASP A 90 -3.73 -6.23 -13.04
CA ASP A 90 -2.35 -6.31 -13.55
C ASP A 90 -1.44 -5.26 -12.91
N ASP A 91 -1.94 -4.05 -12.66
CA ASP A 91 -1.20 -3.01 -11.94
C ASP A 91 -0.93 -3.44 -10.49
N ILE A 92 -1.92 -4.05 -9.84
CA ILE A 92 -1.81 -4.60 -8.48
C ILE A 92 -0.77 -5.71 -8.44
N ALA A 93 -0.81 -6.67 -9.38
CA ALA A 93 0.16 -7.76 -9.47
C ALA A 93 1.58 -7.23 -9.72
N SER A 94 1.72 -6.24 -10.60
CA SER A 94 3.00 -5.58 -10.88
C SER A 94 3.51 -4.81 -9.65
N GLY A 95 2.61 -4.22 -8.87
CA GLY A 95 2.92 -3.58 -7.59
C GLY A 95 3.49 -4.56 -6.56
N LEU A 96 2.89 -5.76 -6.46
CA LEU A 96 3.38 -6.81 -5.57
C LEU A 96 4.81 -7.23 -5.93
N ALA A 97 5.08 -7.47 -7.21
CA ALA A 97 6.43 -7.83 -7.68
C ALA A 97 7.47 -6.74 -7.34
N ARG A 98 7.13 -5.46 -7.57
CA ARG A 98 8.01 -4.33 -7.21
C ARG A 98 8.24 -4.22 -5.71
N TRP A 99 7.21 -4.43 -4.90
CA TRP A 99 7.34 -4.40 -3.45
C TRP A 99 8.19 -5.58 -2.94
N GLN A 100 7.99 -6.80 -3.46
CA GLN A 100 8.80 -7.97 -3.13
C GLN A 100 10.28 -7.76 -3.50
N ALA A 101 10.56 -7.15 -4.65
CA ALA A 101 11.94 -6.82 -5.04
C ALA A 101 12.63 -5.81 -4.10
N ARG A 102 11.87 -5.03 -3.32
CA ARG A 102 12.41 -4.12 -2.29
C ARG A 102 12.66 -4.82 -0.95
N CYS A 103 12.05 -5.97 -0.72
CA CYS A 103 12.21 -6.73 0.52
C CYS A 103 13.62 -7.25 0.73
N GLU A 104 14.26 -7.79 -0.32
CA GLU A 104 15.61 -8.36 -0.23
C GLU A 104 16.67 -7.29 0.11
N PRO A 105 16.74 -6.13 -0.58
CA PRO A 105 17.65 -5.06 -0.20
C PRO A 105 17.40 -4.51 1.21
N HIS A 106 16.13 -4.40 1.63
CA HIS A 106 15.79 -3.97 2.98
C HIS A 106 16.25 -4.98 4.04
N ASP A 107 16.14 -6.28 3.78
CA ASP A 107 16.60 -7.31 4.73
C ASP A 107 18.13 -7.32 4.85
N ALA A 108 18.84 -6.95 3.77
CA ALA A 108 20.29 -6.84 3.76
C ALA A 108 20.81 -5.61 4.54
N ASP A 109 20.10 -4.47 4.48
CA ASP A 109 20.41 -3.27 5.24
C ASP A 109 19.13 -2.50 5.67
N PRO A 110 18.53 -2.89 6.81
CA PRO A 110 17.31 -2.24 7.30
C PRO A 110 17.51 -0.78 7.71
N LEU A 111 18.75 -0.39 8.07
CA LEU A 111 19.07 0.94 8.58
C LEU A 111 19.29 1.96 7.46
N ALA A 112 19.65 1.50 6.26
CA ALA A 112 19.73 2.34 5.07
C ALA A 112 18.37 2.75 4.50
N TRP A 113 17.25 2.19 5.02
CA TRP A 113 15.94 2.49 4.48
C TRP A 113 15.39 3.83 5.00
N PRO A 114 14.85 4.70 4.12
CA PRO A 114 14.22 5.94 4.53
C PRO A 114 13.03 5.67 5.46
N GLN A 115 13.09 6.30 6.63
CA GLN A 115 12.19 6.05 7.77
C GLN A 115 10.90 6.86 7.64
N THR A 116 10.92 7.95 6.87
CA THR A 116 9.76 8.82 6.66
C THR A 116 9.25 8.83 5.22
N GLU A 117 7.98 9.18 5.06
CA GLU A 117 7.33 9.37 3.75
C GLU A 117 8.06 10.44 2.90
N ASP A 118 8.47 11.54 3.54
CA ASP A 118 9.22 12.63 2.93
C ASP A 118 10.59 12.18 2.39
N GLU A 119 11.32 11.36 3.16
CA GLU A 119 12.60 10.79 2.71
C GLU A 119 12.39 9.83 1.51
N ARG A 120 11.30 9.06 1.52
CA ARG A 120 10.95 8.17 0.40
C ARG A 120 10.57 8.95 -0.86
N LEU A 121 9.77 10.00 -0.73
CA LEU A 121 9.38 10.84 -1.86
C LEU A 121 10.60 11.54 -2.46
N ARG A 122 11.50 12.06 -1.61
CA ARG A 122 12.78 12.63 -2.05
C ARG A 122 13.66 11.60 -2.75
N ALA A 123 13.79 10.40 -2.21
CA ALA A 123 14.57 9.33 -2.84
C ALA A 123 13.98 8.93 -4.21
N LEU A 124 12.65 8.88 -4.35
CA LEU A 124 11.97 8.60 -5.63
C LEU A 124 12.22 9.71 -6.66
N ILE A 125 12.12 10.98 -6.26
CA ILE A 125 12.42 12.13 -7.14
C ILE A 125 13.88 12.06 -7.60
N GLN A 126 14.82 11.84 -6.68
CA GLN A 126 16.25 11.72 -7.00
C GLN A 126 16.56 10.54 -7.92
N ALA A 127 15.93 9.38 -7.69
CA ALA A 127 16.10 8.22 -8.56
C ALA A 127 15.60 8.50 -9.99
N ARG A 128 14.45 9.18 -10.11
CA ARG A 128 13.90 9.57 -11.41
C ARG A 128 14.78 10.58 -12.15
N GLU A 129 15.30 11.58 -11.44
CA GLU A 129 16.23 12.56 -12.01
C GLU A 129 17.56 11.93 -12.47
N ALA A 130 18.05 10.92 -11.74
CA ALA A 130 19.27 10.18 -12.11
C ALA A 130 19.09 9.29 -13.35
N GLU A 131 17.88 8.77 -13.59
CA GLU A 131 17.52 8.04 -14.80
C GLU A 131 17.37 8.96 -16.01
N ASP A 132 16.76 10.14 -15.84
CA ASP A 132 16.53 11.11 -16.92
C ASP A 132 17.80 11.91 -17.29
N GLY A 133 18.79 12.01 -16.39
CA GLY A 133 20.07 12.73 -16.60
C GLY A 133 21.18 11.93 -17.30
N GLN A 134 20.94 10.67 -17.68
CA GLN A 134 21.89 9.80 -18.39
C GLN A 134 21.58 9.66 -19.90
N GLY A 135 20.66 10.49 -20.43
CA GLY A 135 20.29 10.54 -21.86
C GLY A 135 21.12 11.53 -22.69
#